data_AF-A0A2U1QSM3-F1
#
_entry.id   AF-A0A2U1QSM3-F1
#
_cell.length_a   1.000
_cell.length_b   1.000
_cell.length_c   1.000
_cell.angle_alpha   90.00
_cell.angle_beta   90.00
_cell.angle_gamma   90.00
#
_symmetry.space_group_name_H-M   'P 1'
#
loop_
_entity.id
_entity.type
_entity.pdbx_description
1 polymer ?
#
loop_
_entity_poly.entity_id
_entity_poly.type
_entity_poly.pdbx_seq_one_letter_code
_entity_poly.pdbx_strand_id
1 'polypeptide(L)'
;MDENEKAIFRSGFGETVAFYPAEIINLKENKKLNGLAVESNFIVKYYDNRPEVFTKETAWIGVDEIPELIVWFENYVIPSLDNSKKRTVKYIFNSKEIQFKFEIYNNTQTFTIIIKDTNYKDKYFWTETKVKDIPNILKSLKYLQAKSS
;
A
#
# COMPACT_ATOMS: atom_id res chain seq x y z
N MET A 1 -12.47 -11.91 -13.26
CA MET A 1 -11.43 -10.85 -13.29
C MET A 1 -10.10 -11.55 -13.11
N ASP A 2 -9.15 -11.34 -14.03
CA ASP A 2 -7.97 -12.19 -14.16
C ASP A 2 -6.91 -11.87 -13.09
N GLU A 3 -6.29 -12.89 -12.50
CA GLU A 3 -5.33 -12.76 -11.38
C GLU A 3 -4.01 -12.08 -11.81
N ASN A 4 -3.86 -11.84 -13.11
CA ASN A 4 -2.69 -11.30 -13.79
C ASN A 4 -2.53 -9.76 -13.67
N GLU A 5 -3.46 -9.04 -13.07
CA GLU A 5 -3.42 -7.56 -12.96
C GLU A 5 -3.00 -7.05 -11.57
N LYS A 6 -2.19 -7.83 -10.83
CA LYS A 6 -1.64 -7.43 -9.52
C LYS A 6 -0.46 -6.47 -9.68
N ALA A 7 -0.56 -5.29 -9.07
CA ALA A 7 0.58 -4.39 -8.92
C ALA A 7 1.35 -4.75 -7.64
N ILE A 8 2.53 -5.36 -7.78
CA ILE A 8 3.31 -5.90 -6.67
C ILE A 8 4.50 -5.00 -6.36
N PHE A 9 4.62 -4.60 -5.10
CA PHE A 9 5.72 -3.82 -4.57
C PHE A 9 6.48 -4.67 -3.55
N ARG A 10 7.80 -4.60 -3.59
CA ARG A 10 8.68 -5.39 -2.72
C ARG A 10 9.42 -4.47 -1.75
N SER A 11 9.57 -4.91 -0.50
CA SER A 11 10.46 -4.26 0.46
C SER A 11 11.93 -4.62 0.13
N GLY A 12 12.86 -4.02 0.88
CA GLY A 12 14.27 -4.42 0.81
C GLY A 12 14.56 -5.80 1.39
N PHE A 13 13.60 -6.40 2.13
CA PHE A 13 13.78 -7.62 2.92
C PHE A 13 12.89 -8.79 2.43
N GLY A 14 12.28 -8.67 1.25
CA GLY A 14 11.48 -9.75 0.66
C GLY A 14 9.98 -9.71 0.96
N GLU A 15 9.53 -8.82 1.85
CA GLU A 15 8.10 -8.56 2.09
C GLU A 15 7.48 -7.92 0.84
N THR A 16 6.18 -8.13 0.64
CA THR A 16 5.50 -7.59 -0.54
C THR A 16 4.15 -7.01 -0.19
N VAL A 17 3.75 -5.97 -0.93
CA VAL A 17 2.37 -5.51 -0.95
C VAL A 17 1.86 -5.54 -2.38
N ALA A 18 0.69 -6.14 -2.58
CA ALA A 18 0.05 -6.26 -3.88
C ALA A 18 -1.28 -5.51 -3.88
N PHE A 19 -1.54 -4.79 -4.97
CA PHE A 19 -2.80 -4.08 -5.20
C PHE A 19 -3.51 -4.69 -6.40
N TYR A 20 -4.80 -5.00 -6.25
CA TYR A 20 -5.62 -5.52 -7.34
C TYR A 20 -7.10 -5.20 -7.10
N PRO A 21 -7.94 -5.12 -8.14
CA PRO A 21 -9.35 -4.82 -7.95
C PRO A 21 -10.07 -5.98 -7.30
N ALA A 22 -11.10 -5.65 -6.54
CA ALA A 22 -11.97 -6.65 -5.94
C ALA A 22 -13.40 -6.17 -5.80
N GLU A 23 -14.33 -7.14 -5.83
CA GLU A 23 -15.71 -6.95 -5.45
C GLU A 23 -15.84 -7.18 -3.94
N ILE A 24 -16.24 -6.15 -3.21
CA ILE A 24 -16.45 -6.16 -1.77
C ILE A 24 -17.96 -6.21 -1.53
N ILE A 25 -18.45 -7.26 -0.88
CA ILE A 25 -19.89 -7.41 -0.62
C ILE A 25 -20.18 -6.96 0.81
N ASN A 26 -20.79 -5.78 0.96
CA ASN A 26 -21.32 -5.34 2.24
C ASN A 26 -22.62 -6.10 2.51
N LEU A 27 -22.52 -7.16 3.32
CA LEU A 27 -23.65 -8.02 3.67
C LEU A 27 -24.72 -7.31 4.51
N LYS A 28 -24.36 -6.26 5.27
CA LYS A 28 -25.31 -5.49 6.08
C LYS A 28 -26.24 -4.66 5.20
N GLU A 29 -25.70 -4.07 4.13
CA GLU A 29 -26.47 -3.28 3.17
C GLU A 29 -26.93 -4.09 1.95
N ASN A 30 -26.50 -5.35 1.85
CA ASN A 30 -26.62 -6.21 0.67
C ASN A 30 -26.16 -5.50 -0.63
N LYS A 31 -25.10 -4.70 -0.52
CA LYS A 31 -24.52 -3.94 -1.64
C LYS A 31 -23.17 -4.51 -2.04
N LYS A 32 -23.00 -4.67 -3.34
CA LYS A 32 -21.70 -4.91 -3.96
C LYS A 32 -21.01 -3.56 -4.15
N LEU A 33 -19.80 -3.45 -3.64
CA LEU A 33 -18.92 -2.29 -3.79
C LEU A 33 -17.69 -2.75 -4.56
N ASN A 34 -17.38 -2.07 -5.66
CA ASN A 34 -16.07 -2.24 -6.27
C ASN A 34 -15.04 -1.52 -5.40
N GLY A 35 -13.83 -2.05 -5.35
CA GLY A 35 -12.74 -1.45 -4.61
C GLY A 35 -11.40 -2.07 -4.97
N LEU A 36 -10.43 -1.81 -4.11
CA LEU A 36 -9.07 -2.30 -4.26
C LEU A 36 -8.73 -3.19 -3.08
N ALA A 37 -8.28 -4.41 -3.38
CA ALA A 37 -7.63 -5.28 -2.42
C ALA A 37 -6.17 -4.85 -2.24
N VAL A 38 -5.70 -4.86 -1.01
CA VAL A 38 -4.31 -4.67 -0.63
C VAL A 38 -3.87 -5.90 0.14
N GLU A 39 -3.07 -6.74 -0.51
CA GLU A 39 -2.52 -7.95 0.07
C GLU A 39 -1.09 -7.67 0.55
N SER A 40 -0.89 -7.70 1.86
CA SER A 40 0.42 -7.54 2.49
C SER A 40 0.95 -8.90 2.91
N ASN A 41 2.14 -9.24 2.42
CA ASN A 41 2.89 -10.43 2.79
C ASN A 41 4.12 -10.00 3.59
N PHE A 42 4.20 -10.40 4.85
CA PHE A 42 5.24 -9.95 5.78
C PHE A 42 5.86 -11.09 6.57
N ILE A 43 7.10 -10.88 6.99
CA ILE A 43 7.87 -11.86 7.75
C ILE A 43 7.42 -11.79 9.22
N VAL A 44 6.94 -12.91 9.74
CA VAL A 44 6.52 -13.02 11.15
C VAL A 44 7.58 -13.64 12.03
N LYS A 45 8.51 -14.43 11.46
CA LYS A 45 9.62 -15.04 12.20
C LYS A 45 10.88 -15.11 11.34
N TYR A 46 11.95 -14.60 11.91
CA TYR A 46 13.32 -14.80 11.42
C TYR A 46 13.94 -15.99 12.15
N TYR A 47 14.66 -16.82 11.41
CA TYR A 47 15.39 -17.94 11.96
C TYR A 47 16.80 -17.97 11.37
N ASP A 48 17.81 -18.17 12.22
CA ASP A 48 19.15 -18.44 11.73
C ASP A 48 19.18 -19.80 11.02
N ASN A 49 19.68 -19.80 9.78
CA ASN A 49 19.83 -20.99 8.92
C ASN A 49 18.53 -21.76 8.59
N ARG A 50 17.37 -21.10 8.58
CA ARG A 50 16.11 -21.67 8.08
C ARG A 50 15.32 -20.65 7.25
N PRO A 51 14.40 -21.10 6.37
CA PRO A 51 13.52 -20.19 5.66
C PRO A 51 12.71 -19.33 6.63
N GLU A 52 12.59 -18.05 6.29
CA GLU A 52 11.71 -17.11 6.98
C GLU A 52 10.25 -17.57 6.90
N VAL A 53 9.48 -17.29 7.95
CA VAL A 53 8.05 -17.57 7.94
C VAL A 53 7.30 -16.31 7.54
N PHE A 54 6.57 -16.44 6.45
CA PHE A 54 5.73 -15.40 5.90
C PHE A 54 4.28 -15.60 6.35
N THR A 55 3.56 -14.49 6.51
CA THR A 55 2.10 -14.49 6.64
C THR A 55 1.50 -13.45 5.72
N LYS A 56 0.21 -13.59 5.46
CA LYS A 56 -0.52 -12.79 4.50
C LYS A 56 -1.76 -12.21 5.15
N GLU A 57 -1.95 -10.92 4.99
CA GLU A 57 -3.20 -10.26 5.33
C GLU A 57 -3.70 -9.43 4.15
N THR A 58 -5.01 -9.31 4.08
CA THR A 58 -5.69 -8.56 3.03
C THR A 58 -6.57 -7.50 3.69
N ALA A 59 -6.49 -6.28 3.17
CA ALA A 59 -7.34 -5.17 3.53
C ALA A 59 -7.92 -4.53 2.26
N TRP A 60 -8.88 -3.64 2.43
CA TRP A 60 -9.62 -3.07 1.31
C TRP A 60 -9.59 -1.54 1.31
N ILE A 61 -9.69 -0.97 0.12
CA ILE A 61 -9.92 0.45 -0.12
C ILE A 61 -11.18 0.56 -0.97
N GLY A 62 -12.19 1.26 -0.44
CA GLY A 62 -13.42 1.48 -1.17
C GLY A 62 -13.21 2.39 -2.38
N VAL A 63 -14.01 2.23 -3.43
CA VAL A 63 -13.96 3.11 -4.61
C VAL A 63 -14.16 4.59 -4.26
N ASP A 64 -14.88 4.88 -3.17
CA ASP A 64 -15.08 6.22 -2.62
C ASP A 64 -13.78 6.86 -2.10
N GLU A 65 -12.79 6.06 -1.71
CA GLU A 65 -11.52 6.53 -1.13
C GLU A 65 -10.41 6.66 -2.18
N ILE A 66 -10.57 6.03 -3.36
CA ILE A 66 -9.56 6.03 -4.43
C ILE A 66 -9.21 7.44 -4.94
N PRO A 67 -10.18 8.36 -5.19
CA PRO A 67 -9.85 9.71 -5.67
C PRO A 67 -8.94 10.47 -4.70
N GLU A 68 -9.22 10.40 -3.39
CA GLU A 68 -8.42 11.09 -2.38
C GLU A 68 -7.03 10.45 -2.23
N LEU A 69 -6.93 9.11 -2.35
CA LEU A 69 -5.66 8.41 -2.37
C LEU A 69 -4.80 8.81 -3.57
N ILE A 70 -5.40 8.96 -4.75
CA ILE A 70 -4.72 9.45 -5.96
C ILE A 70 -4.18 10.86 -5.72
N VAL A 71 -5.02 11.76 -5.21
CA VAL A 71 -4.61 13.14 -4.88
C VAL A 71 -3.47 13.14 -3.86
N TRP A 72 -3.50 12.23 -2.88
CA TRP A 72 -2.42 12.10 -1.90
C TRP A 72 -1.08 11.76 -2.57
N PHE A 73 -1.06 10.78 -3.47
CA PHE A 73 0.13 10.44 -4.23
C PHE A 73 0.61 11.59 -5.13
N GLU A 74 -0.30 12.21 -5.89
CA GLU A 74 0.03 13.24 -6.88
C GLU A 74 0.52 14.55 -6.29
N ASN A 75 -0.11 15.01 -5.20
CA ASN A 75 0.17 16.34 -4.67
C ASN A 75 1.23 16.33 -3.57
N TYR A 76 1.42 15.19 -2.88
CA TYR A 76 2.27 15.16 -1.69
C TYR A 76 3.45 14.19 -1.83
N VAL A 77 3.22 12.96 -2.28
CA VAL A 77 4.26 11.92 -2.31
C VAL A 77 5.18 12.09 -3.52
N ILE A 78 4.63 12.04 -4.73
CA ILE A 78 5.41 12.07 -5.98
C ILE A 78 6.27 13.34 -6.09
N PRO A 79 5.74 14.56 -5.84
CA PRO A 79 6.56 15.78 -5.89
C PRO A 79 7.67 15.79 -4.84
N SER A 80 7.52 15.02 -3.77
CA SER A 80 8.51 14.91 -2.70
C SER A 80 9.59 13.86 -2.97
N LEU A 81 9.44 13.00 -3.99
CA LEU A 81 10.45 12.02 -4.39
C LEU A 81 11.71 12.70 -4.93
N ASP A 82 11.54 13.74 -5.75
CA ASP A 82 12.65 14.47 -6.38
C ASP A 82 13.28 15.55 -5.48
N ASN A 83 12.62 15.89 -4.37
CA ASN A 83 13.04 16.97 -3.48
C ASN A 83 13.73 16.41 -2.22
N SER A 84 14.97 15.96 -2.40
CA SER A 84 15.85 15.39 -1.36
C SER A 84 16.50 16.45 -0.46
N LYS A 85 15.82 17.57 -0.22
CA LYS A 85 16.30 18.58 0.74
C LYS A 85 16.26 18.01 2.16
N LYS A 86 17.24 18.38 2.98
CA LYS A 86 17.28 18.05 4.41
C LYS A 86 16.08 18.68 5.10
N ARG A 87 15.07 17.85 5.36
CA ARG A 87 13.87 18.20 6.10
C ARG A 87 13.32 16.96 6.79
N THR A 88 12.46 17.21 7.76
CA THR A 88 11.65 16.19 8.40
C THR A 88 10.20 16.47 8.06
N VAL A 89 9.57 15.59 7.28
CA VAL A 89 8.15 15.70 6.92
C VAL A 89 7.52 14.32 6.86
N LYS A 90 6.25 14.24 7.28
CA LYS A 90 5.46 13.02 7.31
C LYS A 90 4.11 13.31 6.66
N TYR A 91 3.84 12.62 5.56
CA TYR A 91 2.56 12.64 4.86
C TYR A 91 1.82 11.36 5.24
N ILE A 92 0.58 11.49 5.71
CA ILE A 92 -0.23 10.35 6.17
C ILE A 92 -1.57 10.40 5.45
N PHE A 93 -1.98 9.27 4.89
CA PHE A 93 -3.32 9.06 4.37
C PHE A 93 -3.96 7.90 5.13
N ASN A 94 -5.23 8.05 5.53
CA ASN A 94 -5.99 7.04 6.25
C ASN A 94 -7.20 6.66 5.44
N SER A 95 -7.27 5.42 4.96
CA SER A 95 -8.52 4.80 4.52
C SER A 95 -9.21 4.13 5.71
N LYS A 96 -10.37 3.50 5.51
CA LYS A 96 -11.08 2.74 6.54
C LYS A 96 -10.20 1.64 7.15
N GLU A 97 -9.53 0.84 6.32
CA GLU A 97 -8.77 -0.33 6.77
C GLU A 97 -7.24 -0.17 6.71
N ILE A 98 -6.75 0.86 6.02
CA ILE A 98 -5.31 1.00 5.69
C ILE A 98 -4.82 2.40 6.06
N GLN A 99 -3.57 2.49 6.50
CA GLN A 99 -2.84 3.73 6.65
C GLN A 99 -1.59 3.71 5.76
N PHE A 100 -1.46 4.75 4.93
CA PHE A 100 -0.29 5.01 4.12
C PHE A 100 0.54 6.12 4.77
N LYS A 101 1.86 5.95 4.80
CA LYS A 101 2.80 6.99 5.23
C LYS A 101 3.91 7.16 4.21
N PHE A 102 4.27 8.41 3.98
CA PHE A 102 5.50 8.78 3.30
C PHE A 102 6.27 9.74 4.19
N GLU A 103 7.48 9.35 4.57
CA GLU A 103 8.31 10.05 5.54
C GLU A 103 9.60 10.49 4.86
N ILE A 104 10.03 11.72 5.11
CA ILE A 104 11.38 12.19 4.79
C ILE A 104 12.05 12.51 6.10
N TYR A 105 13.19 11.88 6.39
CA TYR A 105 14.02 12.16 7.55
C TYR A 105 15.49 12.27 7.12
N ASN A 106 16.07 13.47 7.25
CA ASN A 106 17.48 13.72 6.91
C ASN A 106 17.89 13.19 5.52
N ASN A 107 17.01 13.38 4.52
CA ASN A 107 17.10 12.91 3.13
C ASN A 107 16.72 11.44 2.88
N THR A 108 16.54 10.63 3.91
CA THR A 108 15.99 9.29 3.77
C THR A 108 14.49 9.38 3.55
N GLN A 109 14.01 8.72 2.51
CA GLN A 109 12.60 8.60 2.18
C GLN A 109 12.12 7.20 2.56
N THR A 110 11.05 7.11 3.34
CA THR A 110 10.46 5.84 3.77
C THR A 110 8.99 5.83 3.40
N PHE A 111 8.55 4.78 2.70
CA PHE A 111 7.15 4.54 2.42
C PHE A 111 6.65 3.37 3.26
N THR A 112 5.48 3.51 3.87
CA THR A 112 4.93 2.53 4.81
C THR A 112 3.43 2.32 4.56
N ILE A 113 2.99 1.07 4.63
CA ILE A 113 1.59 0.67 4.53
C ILE A 113 1.25 -0.21 5.73
N ILE A 114 0.23 0.20 6.48
CA ILE A 114 -0.22 -0.46 7.71
C ILE A 114 -1.68 -0.88 7.52
N ILE A 115 -1.97 -2.16 7.75
CA ILE A 115 -3.33 -2.66 7.89
C ILE A 115 -3.78 -2.41 9.34
N LYS A 116 -4.91 -1.72 9.54
CA LYS A 116 -5.32 -1.22 10.87
C LYS A 116 -5.79 -2.33 11.81
N ASP A 117 -6.62 -3.23 11.31
CA ASP A 117 -7.21 -4.33 12.10
C ASP A 117 -6.46 -5.65 11.88
N THR A 118 -5.13 -5.56 11.91
CA THR A 118 -4.21 -6.71 11.76
C THR A 118 -4.11 -7.56 13.02
N ASN A 119 -3.90 -8.87 12.85
CA ASN A 119 -3.51 -9.77 13.94
C ASN A 119 -2.03 -9.58 14.36
N TYR A 120 -1.26 -8.80 13.60
CA TYR A 120 0.18 -8.60 13.72
C TYR A 120 0.49 -7.11 13.87
N LYS A 121 0.17 -6.54 15.03
CA LYS A 121 0.24 -5.08 15.30
C LYS A 121 1.62 -4.44 15.10
N ASP A 122 2.68 -5.24 15.17
CA ASP A 122 4.07 -4.82 14.97
C ASP A 122 4.57 -5.04 13.54
N LYS A 123 3.71 -5.56 12.64
CA LYS A 123 4.06 -5.86 11.26
C LYS A 123 3.37 -4.89 10.30
N TYR A 124 4.17 -4.33 9.41
CA TYR A 124 3.73 -3.43 8.37
C TYR A 124 4.71 -3.47 7.20
N PHE A 125 4.21 -3.23 6.00
CA PHE A 125 5.08 -3.10 4.85
C PHE A 125 5.80 -1.76 4.90
N TRP A 126 7.11 -1.75 4.69
CA TRP A 126 7.85 -0.51 4.48
C TRP A 126 9.00 -0.67 3.49
N THR A 127 9.42 0.42 2.86
CA THR A 127 10.58 0.43 1.97
C THR A 127 11.25 1.80 1.94
N GLU A 128 12.58 1.78 1.90
CA GLU A 128 13.42 2.94 1.59
C GLU A 128 14.07 2.81 0.21
N THR A 129 14.34 1.58 -0.24
CA THR A 129 15.09 1.29 -1.47
C THR A 129 14.21 1.33 -2.71
N LYS A 130 12.90 1.19 -2.56
CA LYS A 130 11.92 1.13 -3.66
C LYS A 130 10.96 2.32 -3.68
N VAL A 131 11.24 3.40 -2.95
CA VAL A 131 10.41 4.62 -2.95
C VAL A 131 10.27 5.24 -4.34
N LYS A 132 11.27 5.08 -5.21
CA LYS A 132 11.22 5.55 -6.60
C LYS A 132 10.23 4.78 -7.48
N ASP A 133 9.76 3.62 -7.03
CA ASP A 133 8.77 2.81 -7.74
C ASP A 133 7.33 3.22 -7.37
N ILE A 134 7.13 4.14 -6.41
CA ILE A 134 5.81 4.64 -6.01
C ILE A 134 4.95 5.18 -7.18
N PRO A 135 5.50 5.89 -8.18
CA PRO A 135 4.72 6.28 -9.35
C PRO A 135 4.07 5.10 -10.10
N ASN A 136 4.66 3.90 -10.02
CA ASN A 136 4.05 2.69 -10.57
C ASN A 136 2.83 2.24 -9.75
N ILE A 137 2.80 2.47 -8.42
CA ILE A 137 1.61 2.27 -7.58
C ILE A 137 0.48 3.13 -8.15
N LEU A 138 0.74 4.42 -8.35
CA LEU A 138 -0.26 5.35 -8.85
C LEU A 138 -0.76 4.96 -10.24
N LYS A 139 0.14 4.56 -11.15
CA LYS A 139 -0.24 4.09 -12.50
C LYS A 139 -1.19 2.91 -12.43
N SER A 140 -0.89 1.93 -11.57
CA SER A 140 -1.77 0.78 -11.34
C SER A 140 -3.11 1.21 -10.75
N LEU A 141 -3.12 2.05 -9.70
CA LEU A 141 -4.35 2.56 -9.11
C LEU A 141 -5.26 3.24 -10.13
N LYS A 142 -4.71 4.10 -10.99
CA LYS A 142 -5.46 4.77 -12.06
C LYS A 142 -6.00 3.81 -13.12
N TYR A 143 -5.19 2.84 -13.52
CA TYR A 143 -5.61 1.80 -14.46
C TYR A 143 -6.78 0.99 -13.91
N LEU A 144 -6.71 0.63 -12.61
CA LEU A 144 -7.77 -0.11 -11.93
C LEU A 144 -9.03 0.74 -11.72
N GLN A 145 -8.89 2.03 -11.41
CA GLN A 145 -10.00 2.98 -11.32
C GLN A 145 -10.75 3.11 -12.66
N ALA A 146 -10.01 3.28 -13.75
CA ALA A 146 -10.59 3.43 -15.09
C ALA A 146 -11.36 2.19 -15.56
N LYS A 147 -10.98 0.99 -15.09
CA LYS A 147 -11.68 -0.27 -15.39
C LYS A 147 -12.89 -0.55 -14.49
N SER A 148 -12.94 0.10 -13.33
CA SER A 148 -14.01 -0.10 -12.34
C SER A 148 -15.13 0.94 -12.47
N SER A 149 -14.97 1.91 -13.39
CA SER A 149 -15.94 2.96 -13.76
C SER A 149 -16.74 2.54 -14.99
#